data_AF-C3YEZ3-F1
#
_entry.id   AF-C3YEZ3-F1
#
_cell.length_a   1.000
_cell.length_b   1.000
_cell.length_c   1.000
_cell.angle_alpha   90.00
_cell.angle_beta   90.00
_cell.angle_gamma   90.00
#
_symmetry.space_group_name_H-M   'P 1'
#
loop_
_entity.id
_entity.type
_entity.pdbx_description
1 polymer ?
#
loop_
_entity_poly.entity_id
_entity_poly.type
_entity_poly.pdbx_seq_one_letter_code
_entity_poly.pdbx_strand_id
1 'polypeptide(L)'
;MAVADILLAVVHAPASIASLASGRVMTETWCKLQAFLSPGGFNLSLSVMTGLWYCRYRYIVYPFSYDTTVTGTRIAVAMVLSTVVSFLPPAIYVLRYSVSQAPTPISLAYPSGLTIPCGVVGPERSVNLIIDIFLYGVCTFSIVRVLLEARRHRIQIANQAPIHAEQADAWKVQMKAVYTHLITVAINSLTWVPILTIGGLLTSGVLTLENGGSVWLDVFWMVNQTSTFLDSVVFAFRYKIYRKALRKLVLKMRELIDIVIE
;
A
#
# COMPACT_ATOMS: atom_id res chain seq x y z
N MET A 1 3.69 -1.03 5.73
CA MET A 1 2.26 -1.28 5.44
C MET A 1 1.42 -0.69 6.54
N ALA A 2 1.14 -1.38 7.66
CA ALA A 2 0.24 -0.86 8.71
C ALA A 2 0.50 0.60 9.15
N VAL A 3 1.76 0.99 9.35
CA VAL A 3 2.12 2.39 9.70
C VAL A 3 1.75 3.36 8.57
N ALA A 4 2.04 3.02 7.32
CA ALA A 4 1.66 3.82 6.16
C ALA A 4 0.14 3.91 6.03
N ASP A 5 -0.58 2.80 6.25
CA ASP A 5 -2.05 2.77 6.18
C ASP A 5 -2.69 3.65 7.26
N ILE A 6 -2.16 3.60 8.50
CA ILE A 6 -2.58 4.48 9.60
C ILE A 6 -2.29 5.95 9.25
N LEU A 7 -1.09 6.25 8.78
CA LEU A 7 -0.71 7.62 8.41
C LEU A 7 -1.61 8.16 7.30
N LEU A 8 -1.89 7.37 6.27
CA LEU A 8 -2.80 7.74 5.19
C LEU A 8 -4.21 7.98 5.73
N ALA A 9 -4.74 7.08 6.55
CA ALA A 9 -6.07 7.23 7.14
C ALA A 9 -6.19 8.49 8.03
N VAL A 10 -5.18 8.75 8.88
CA VAL A 10 -5.15 9.91 9.79
C VAL A 10 -5.04 11.24 9.03
N VAL A 11 -4.37 11.26 7.87
CA VAL A 11 -4.17 12.49 7.09
C VAL A 11 -5.34 12.76 6.15
N HIS A 12 -6.02 11.72 5.67
CA HIS A 12 -7.10 11.84 4.70
C HIS A 12 -8.49 11.90 5.34
N ALA A 13 -8.81 11.04 6.31
CA ALA A 13 -10.17 10.97 6.84
C ALA A 13 -10.63 12.27 7.54
N PRO A 14 -9.85 12.88 8.47
CA PRO A 14 -10.27 14.13 9.12
C PRO A 14 -10.41 15.27 8.12
N ALA A 15 -9.55 15.29 7.11
CA ALA A 15 -9.53 16.26 6.04
C ALA A 15 -10.80 16.24 5.19
N SER A 16 -11.14 15.07 4.67
CA SER A 16 -12.32 14.88 3.85
C SER A 16 -13.57 15.21 4.65
N ILE A 17 -13.65 14.78 5.92
CA ILE A 17 -14.79 15.09 6.80
C ILE A 17 -14.92 16.60 7.05
N ALA A 18 -13.82 17.28 7.39
CA ALA A 18 -13.85 18.72 7.65
C ALA A 18 -14.22 19.53 6.40
N SER A 19 -13.73 19.12 5.23
CA SER A 19 -14.03 19.79 3.95
C SER A 19 -15.50 19.59 3.56
N LEU A 20 -16.01 18.36 3.70
CA LEU A 20 -17.42 18.04 3.47
C LEU A 20 -18.35 18.79 4.44
N ALA A 21 -18.00 18.86 5.72
CA ALA A 21 -18.81 19.52 6.74
C ALA A 21 -18.85 21.05 6.59
N SER A 22 -17.72 21.65 6.19
CA SER A 22 -17.61 23.11 6.06
C SER A 22 -18.00 23.64 4.67
N GLY A 23 -18.05 22.77 3.65
CA GLY A 23 -18.18 23.17 2.25
C GLY A 23 -16.99 23.99 1.74
N ARG A 24 -15.89 24.04 2.50
CA ARG A 24 -14.68 24.81 2.17
C ARG A 24 -13.54 23.86 1.84
N VAL A 25 -12.66 24.31 0.95
CA VAL A 25 -11.41 23.62 0.65
C VAL A 25 -10.45 23.69 1.85
N MET A 26 -9.52 22.75 1.90
CA MET A 26 -8.55 22.64 2.98
C MET A 26 -7.56 23.80 3.04
N THR A 27 -6.99 24.01 4.23
CA THR A 27 -5.90 24.97 4.42
C THR A 27 -4.65 24.52 3.66
N GLU A 28 -3.83 25.50 3.25
CA GLU A 28 -2.60 25.24 2.50
C GLU A 28 -1.64 24.28 3.23
N THR A 29 -1.50 24.41 4.55
CA THR A 29 -0.65 23.54 5.35
C THR A 29 -1.10 22.07 5.27
N TRP A 30 -2.41 21.83 5.36
CA TRP A 30 -2.94 20.48 5.24
C TRP A 30 -2.79 19.93 3.83
N CYS A 31 -2.96 20.81 2.84
CA CYS A 31 -2.77 20.50 1.44
C CYS A 31 -1.33 20.06 1.14
N LYS A 32 -0.32 20.74 1.71
CA LYS A 32 1.09 20.32 1.66
C LYS A 32 1.32 18.96 2.34
N LEU A 33 0.72 18.76 3.51
CA LEU A 33 0.83 17.50 4.25
C LEU A 33 0.25 16.33 3.46
N GLN A 34 -0.90 16.50 2.82
CA GLN A 34 -1.50 15.49 1.93
C GLN A 34 -0.65 15.24 0.68
N ALA A 35 -0.19 16.29 0.01
CA ALA A 35 0.68 16.16 -1.16
C ALA A 35 2.00 15.44 -0.83
N PHE A 36 2.46 15.56 0.41
CA PHE A 36 3.63 14.82 0.92
C PHE A 36 3.30 13.35 1.26
N LEU A 37 2.34 13.15 2.16
CA LEU A 37 2.08 11.85 2.78
C LEU A 37 1.32 10.89 1.89
N SER A 38 0.49 11.40 0.98
CA SER A 38 -0.38 10.58 0.15
C SER A 38 0.40 9.73 -0.87
N PRO A 39 1.10 10.33 -1.85
CA PRO A 39 1.93 9.55 -2.76
C PRO A 39 3.09 8.85 -2.04
N GLY A 40 3.68 9.47 -1.00
CA GLY A 40 4.77 8.85 -0.25
C GLY A 40 4.34 7.60 0.51
N GLY A 41 3.17 7.64 1.15
CA GLY A 41 2.58 6.49 1.84
C GLY A 41 2.17 5.39 0.87
N PHE A 42 1.61 5.75 -0.28
CA PHE A 42 1.28 4.80 -1.35
C PHE A 42 2.53 4.08 -1.87
N ASN A 43 3.55 4.83 -2.29
CA ASN A 43 4.84 4.30 -2.74
C ASN A 43 5.48 3.40 -1.68
N LEU A 44 5.40 3.80 -0.40
CA LEU A 44 5.96 3.02 0.70
C LEU A 44 5.19 1.71 0.92
N SER A 45 3.86 1.74 0.88
CA SER A 45 3.02 0.54 0.98
C SER A 45 3.31 -0.43 -0.17
N LEU A 46 3.42 0.06 -1.40
CA LEU A 46 3.79 -0.75 -2.56
C LEU A 46 5.22 -1.29 -2.45
N SER A 47 6.19 -0.48 -2.01
CA SER A 47 7.59 -0.90 -1.79
C SER A 47 7.68 -2.02 -0.75
N VAL A 48 6.98 -1.89 0.37
CA VAL A 48 6.93 -2.92 1.43
C VAL A 48 6.26 -4.19 0.91
N MET A 49 5.18 -4.06 0.16
CA MET A 49 4.50 -5.20 -0.48
C MET A 49 5.43 -5.94 -1.45
N THR A 50 6.15 -5.21 -2.30
CA THR A 50 7.16 -5.76 -3.20
C THR A 50 8.27 -6.48 -2.42
N GLY A 51 8.77 -5.88 -1.34
CA GLY A 51 9.76 -6.49 -0.46
C GLY A 51 9.28 -7.80 0.17
N LEU A 52 8.03 -7.85 0.63
CA LEU A 52 7.40 -9.06 1.16
C LEU A 52 7.34 -10.17 0.11
N TRP A 53 6.91 -9.86 -1.12
CA TRP A 53 6.87 -10.84 -2.20
C TRP A 53 8.24 -11.29 -2.67
N TYR A 54 9.22 -10.40 -2.69
CA TYR A 54 10.60 -10.75 -2.96
C TYR A 54 11.16 -11.71 -1.90
N CYS A 55 10.87 -11.45 -0.61
CA CYS A 55 11.25 -12.36 0.47
C CYS A 55 10.62 -13.75 0.30
N ARG A 56 9.33 -13.82 -0.07
CA ARG A 56 8.64 -15.09 -0.35
C ARG A 56 9.20 -15.80 -1.58
N TYR A 57 9.52 -15.05 -2.62
CA TYR A 57 10.19 -15.56 -3.81
C TYR A 57 11.52 -16.22 -3.46
N ARG A 58 12.39 -15.55 -2.70
CA ARG A 58 13.66 -16.11 -2.24
C ARG A 58 13.46 -17.35 -1.38
N TYR A 59 12.51 -17.31 -0.44
CA TYR A 59 12.25 -18.43 0.47
C TYR A 59 11.75 -19.69 -0.26
N ILE A 60 10.86 -19.54 -1.25
CA ILE A 60 10.25 -20.68 -1.94
C ILE A 60 11.15 -21.19 -3.07
N VAL A 61 11.79 -20.29 -3.83
CA VAL A 61 12.58 -20.66 -5.00
C VAL A 61 14.02 -21.03 -4.64
N TYR A 62 14.59 -20.43 -3.59
CA TYR A 62 15.98 -20.64 -3.19
C TYR A 62 16.16 -20.87 -1.68
N PRO A 63 15.51 -21.89 -1.08
CA PRO A 63 15.47 -22.10 0.37
C PRO A 63 16.87 -22.18 1.00
N PHE A 64 17.82 -22.88 0.37
CA PHE A 64 19.18 -23.05 0.91
C PHE A 64 20.02 -21.77 0.95
N SER A 65 19.66 -20.77 0.14
CA SER A 65 20.34 -19.47 0.13
C SER A 65 19.55 -18.38 0.86
N TYR A 66 18.37 -18.71 1.39
CA TYR A 66 17.49 -17.71 1.98
C TYR A 66 18.15 -17.03 3.18
N ASP A 67 18.66 -17.79 4.13
CA ASP A 67 19.24 -17.26 5.36
C ASP A 67 20.51 -16.44 5.12
N THR A 68 21.27 -16.75 4.06
CA THR A 68 22.47 -16.00 3.67
C THR A 68 22.15 -14.75 2.84
N THR A 69 21.04 -14.75 2.12
CA THR A 69 20.64 -13.64 1.24
C THR A 69 19.75 -12.62 1.93
N VAL A 70 18.79 -13.07 2.74
CA VAL A 70 17.74 -12.28 3.39
C VAL A 70 18.04 -12.16 4.88
N THR A 71 19.03 -11.34 5.21
CA THR A 71 19.43 -11.07 6.61
C THR A 71 18.66 -9.90 7.20
N GLY A 72 18.51 -9.85 8.53
CA GLY A 72 17.84 -8.75 9.23
C GLY A 72 18.42 -7.37 8.89
N THR A 73 19.74 -7.26 8.80
CA THR A 73 20.42 -6.01 8.41
C THR A 73 20.06 -5.58 6.99
N ARG A 74 20.02 -6.51 6.03
CA ARG A 74 19.63 -6.20 4.65
C ARG A 74 18.17 -5.80 4.54
N ILE A 75 17.28 -6.44 5.31
CA ILE A 75 15.88 -6.05 5.40
C ILE A 75 15.75 -4.63 5.97
N ALA A 76 16.47 -4.30 7.05
CA ALA A 76 16.44 -2.98 7.65
C ALA A 76 16.93 -1.90 6.67
N VAL A 77 18.05 -2.15 5.99
CA VAL A 77 18.57 -1.24 4.94
C VAL A 77 17.54 -1.08 3.82
N ALA A 78 16.92 -2.16 3.35
CA ALA A 78 15.89 -2.10 2.32
C ALA A 78 14.68 -1.26 2.78
N MET A 79 14.21 -1.42 4.02
CA MET A 79 13.11 -0.62 4.57
C MET A 79 13.43 0.88 4.63
N VAL A 80 14.66 1.23 5.05
CA VAL A 80 15.12 2.63 5.08
C VAL A 80 15.18 3.19 3.66
N LEU A 81 15.79 2.48 2.72
CA LEU A 81 15.89 2.91 1.32
C LEU A 81 14.50 3.05 0.67
N SER A 82 13.59 2.10 0.90
CA SER A 82 12.20 2.20 0.42
C SER A 82 11.52 3.45 0.95
N THR A 83 11.71 3.80 2.23
CA THR A 83 11.16 5.02 2.83
C THR A 83 11.72 6.26 2.14
N VAL A 84 13.04 6.36 1.98
CA VAL A 84 13.69 7.50 1.32
C VAL A 84 13.19 7.64 -0.13
N VAL A 85 13.21 6.58 -0.92
CA VAL A 85 12.76 6.61 -2.33
C VAL A 85 11.30 6.99 -2.45
N SER A 86 10.46 6.52 -1.51
CA SER A 86 9.02 6.77 -1.54
C SER A 86 8.68 8.23 -1.22
N PHE A 87 9.37 8.85 -0.26
CA PHE A 87 9.07 10.22 0.18
C PHE A 87 9.91 11.30 -0.51
N LEU A 88 10.98 10.95 -1.23
CA LEU A 88 11.85 11.94 -1.87
C LEU A 88 11.14 12.76 -2.96
N PRO A 89 10.45 12.16 -3.96
CA PRO A 89 9.73 12.96 -4.97
C PRO A 89 8.67 13.90 -4.37
N PRO A 90 7.78 13.46 -3.46
CA PRO A 90 6.80 14.38 -2.87
C PRO A 90 7.43 15.40 -1.92
N ALA A 91 8.57 15.10 -1.26
CA ALA A 91 9.32 16.10 -0.50
C ALA A 91 9.85 17.22 -1.40
N ILE A 92 10.47 16.87 -2.52
CA ILE A 92 10.99 17.84 -3.50
C ILE A 92 9.87 18.75 -4.00
N TYR A 93 8.71 18.16 -4.32
CA TYR A 93 7.54 18.92 -4.76
C TYR A 93 7.09 19.96 -3.71
N VAL A 94 6.91 19.55 -2.45
CA VAL A 94 6.47 20.44 -1.37
C VAL A 94 7.50 21.53 -1.07
N LEU A 95 8.79 21.20 -1.09
CA LEU A 95 9.87 22.16 -0.91
C LEU A 95 9.89 23.20 -2.04
N ARG A 96 9.82 22.75 -3.29
CA ARG A 96 9.80 23.63 -4.47
C ARG A 96 8.59 24.57 -4.44
N TYR A 97 7.42 24.05 -4.09
CA TYR A 97 6.21 24.84 -3.93
C TYR A 97 6.36 25.92 -2.85
N SER A 98 6.97 25.56 -1.70
CA SER A 98 7.17 26.50 -0.58
C SER A 98 8.17 27.62 -0.88
N VAL A 99 9.18 27.35 -1.72
CA VAL A 99 10.20 28.33 -2.12
C VAL A 99 9.68 29.26 -3.23
N SER A 100 8.84 28.75 -4.13
CA SER A 100 8.58 29.46 -5.37
C SER A 100 7.80 30.76 -5.19
N GLN A 101 6.96 30.95 -4.16
CA GLN A 101 6.08 32.12 -3.84
C GLN A 101 5.33 32.78 -5.03
N ALA A 102 5.54 32.30 -6.25
CA ALA A 102 5.11 32.91 -7.47
C ALA A 102 3.66 32.49 -7.73
N PRO A 103 2.82 33.41 -8.24
CA PRO A 103 1.46 33.12 -8.65
C PRO A 103 1.47 32.38 -10.00
N THR A 104 2.34 31.38 -10.16
CA THR A 104 2.29 30.51 -11.33
C THR A 104 1.08 29.60 -11.19
N PRO A 105 0.29 29.41 -12.25
CA PRO A 105 -0.90 28.54 -12.27
C PRO A 105 -0.59 27.04 -12.06
N ILE A 106 0.67 26.69 -11.75
CA ILE A 106 1.07 25.41 -11.15
C ILE A 106 0.71 25.44 -9.66
N SER A 107 -0.55 25.81 -9.41
CA SER A 107 -1.21 25.79 -8.13
C SER A 107 -1.15 24.37 -7.60
N LEU A 108 -0.81 24.20 -6.32
CA LEU A 108 -1.14 23.01 -5.55
C LEU A 108 -2.55 22.62 -6.00
N ALA A 109 -2.73 21.52 -6.75
CA ALA A 109 -3.97 21.31 -7.49
C ALA A 109 -5.14 21.44 -6.52
N TYR A 110 -5.82 22.59 -6.55
CA TYR A 110 -6.89 22.84 -5.59
C TYR A 110 -7.87 21.71 -5.85
N PRO A 111 -8.26 20.99 -4.80
CA PRO A 111 -9.00 19.77 -4.99
C PRO A 111 -10.27 20.13 -5.75
N SER A 112 -10.45 19.55 -6.93
CA SER A 112 -11.59 19.80 -7.82
C SER A 112 -12.92 19.26 -7.25
N GLY A 113 -12.86 18.64 -6.07
CA GLY A 113 -13.96 18.14 -5.26
C GLY A 113 -13.59 18.20 -3.79
N LEU A 114 -14.57 18.18 -2.89
CA LEU A 114 -14.37 18.32 -1.43
C LEU A 114 -13.63 17.12 -0.79
N THR A 115 -13.53 16.00 -1.52
CA THR A 115 -12.93 14.75 -1.04
C THR A 115 -11.59 14.41 -1.66
N ILE A 116 -11.22 15.09 -2.75
CA ILE A 116 -9.95 14.90 -3.45
C ILE A 116 -8.82 15.45 -2.57
N PRO A 117 -7.76 14.67 -2.32
CA PRO A 117 -6.61 15.19 -1.60
C PRO A 117 -5.85 16.17 -2.48
N CYS A 118 -5.13 17.07 -1.84
CA CYS A 118 -4.12 17.83 -2.55
C CYS A 118 -3.05 16.89 -3.12
N GLY A 119 -2.79 17.01 -4.42
CA GLY A 119 -1.91 16.11 -5.15
C GLY A 119 -0.58 16.75 -5.53
N VAL A 120 0.38 15.89 -5.85
CA VAL A 120 1.59 16.27 -6.58
C VAL A 120 1.22 16.42 -8.06
N VAL A 121 1.67 17.52 -8.68
CA VAL A 121 1.55 17.76 -10.12
C VAL A 121 2.94 17.94 -10.75
N GLY A 122 2.99 18.00 -12.08
CA GLY A 122 4.24 18.25 -12.80
C GLY A 122 5.17 17.02 -12.86
N PRO A 123 6.49 17.22 -13.03
CA PRO A 123 7.43 16.12 -13.23
C PRO A 123 7.53 15.17 -12.03
N GLU A 124 7.35 15.66 -10.81
CA GLU A 124 7.40 14.87 -9.59
C GLU A 124 6.26 13.83 -9.55
N ARG A 125 5.10 14.15 -10.12
CA ARG A 125 3.98 13.19 -10.30
C ARG A 125 4.36 12.08 -11.28
N SER A 126 4.98 12.43 -12.40
CA SER A 126 5.44 11.45 -13.39
C SER A 126 6.50 10.52 -12.82
N VAL A 127 7.43 11.05 -12.02
CA VAL A 127 8.45 10.24 -11.32
C VAL A 127 7.79 9.26 -10.34
N ASN A 128 6.83 9.71 -9.53
CA ASN A 128 6.07 8.81 -8.63
C ASN A 128 5.37 7.70 -9.42
N LEU A 129 4.67 8.05 -10.52
CA LEU A 129 3.98 7.06 -11.34
C LEU A 129 4.94 6.02 -11.95
N ILE A 130 6.13 6.43 -12.39
CA ILE A 130 7.15 5.51 -12.91
C ILE A 130 7.64 4.55 -11.81
N ILE A 131 7.89 5.08 -10.60
CA ILE A 131 8.27 4.27 -9.44
C ILE A 131 7.17 3.25 -9.12
N ASP A 132 5.91 3.67 -9.12
CA ASP A 132 4.76 2.81 -8.85
C ASP A 132 4.64 1.68 -9.88
N ILE A 133 4.69 2.01 -11.17
CA ILE A 133 4.64 1.01 -12.24
C ILE A 133 5.80 0.01 -12.12
N PHE A 134 7.00 0.50 -11.84
CA PHE A 134 8.18 -0.35 -11.67
C PHE A 134 8.01 -1.30 -10.47
N LEU A 135 7.65 -0.78 -9.30
CA LEU A 135 7.45 -1.59 -8.10
C LEU A 135 6.32 -2.61 -8.27
N TYR A 136 5.22 -2.21 -8.90
CA TYR A 136 4.10 -3.10 -9.20
C TYR A 136 4.52 -4.22 -10.16
N GLY A 137 5.33 -3.90 -11.18
CA GLY A 137 5.92 -4.88 -12.09
C GLY A 137 6.81 -5.90 -11.36
N VAL A 138 7.72 -5.44 -10.51
CA VAL A 138 8.61 -6.31 -9.70
C VAL A 138 7.80 -7.19 -8.74
N CYS A 139 6.77 -6.63 -8.10
CA CYS A 139 5.85 -7.38 -7.23
C CYS A 139 5.15 -8.50 -8.01
N THR A 140 4.54 -8.16 -9.16
CA THR A 140 3.83 -9.09 -10.02
C THR A 140 4.75 -10.20 -10.52
N PHE A 141 5.96 -9.85 -10.97
CA PHE A 141 6.97 -10.82 -11.36
C PHE A 141 7.28 -11.81 -10.23
N SER A 142 7.51 -11.31 -9.02
CA SER A 142 7.79 -12.13 -7.84
C SER A 142 6.64 -13.09 -7.51
N ILE A 143 5.39 -12.61 -7.60
CA ILE A 143 4.17 -13.41 -7.41
C ILE A 143 4.11 -14.54 -8.44
N VAL A 144 4.27 -14.22 -9.72
CA VAL A 144 4.20 -15.21 -10.81
C VAL A 144 5.25 -16.30 -10.61
N ARG A 145 6.50 -15.91 -10.29
CA ARG A 145 7.57 -16.88 -10.02
C ARG A 145 7.27 -17.77 -8.82
N VAL A 146 6.74 -17.20 -7.73
CA VAL A 146 6.30 -17.98 -6.55
C VAL A 146 5.23 -18.99 -6.93
N LEU A 147 4.22 -18.59 -7.69
CA LEU A 147 3.10 -19.46 -8.07
C LEU A 147 3.55 -20.59 -9.01
N LEU A 148 4.45 -20.30 -9.96
CA LEU A 148 5.02 -21.30 -10.86
C LEU A 148 5.86 -22.33 -10.09
N GLU A 149 6.73 -21.89 -9.20
CA GLU A 149 7.55 -22.80 -8.39
C GLU A 149 6.68 -23.61 -7.42
N ALA A 150 5.67 -22.98 -6.82
CA ALA A 150 4.71 -23.67 -5.96
C ALA A 150 3.93 -24.76 -6.70
N ARG A 151 3.56 -24.51 -7.97
CA ARG A 151 2.94 -25.54 -8.81
C ARG A 151 3.90 -26.69 -9.08
N ARG A 152 5.19 -26.39 -9.36
CA ARG A 152 6.22 -27.42 -9.58
C ARG A 152 6.41 -28.31 -8.35
N HIS A 153 6.58 -27.72 -7.17
CA HIS A 153 6.73 -28.47 -5.91
C HIS A 153 5.49 -29.32 -5.60
N ARG A 154 4.28 -28.80 -5.85
CA ARG A 154 3.04 -29.57 -5.67
C ARG A 154 3.02 -30.86 -6.52
N ILE A 155 3.46 -30.77 -7.78
CA ILE A 155 3.51 -31.93 -8.68
C ILE A 155 4.55 -32.96 -8.17
N GLN A 156 5.71 -32.50 -7.72
CA GLN A 156 6.75 -33.38 -7.18
C GLN A 156 6.28 -34.13 -5.92
N ILE A 157 5.63 -33.44 -4.97
CA ILE A 157 5.07 -34.05 -3.76
C ILE A 157 3.98 -35.07 -4.11
N ALA A 158 3.11 -34.75 -5.07
CA ALA A 158 2.05 -35.66 -5.52
C ALA A 158 2.63 -36.95 -6.15
N ASN A 159 3.78 -36.87 -6.80
CA ASN A 159 4.46 -38.03 -7.37
C ASN A 159 5.22 -38.88 -6.32
N GLN A 160 5.41 -38.37 -5.09
CA GLN A 160 6.15 -39.02 -4.00
C GLN A 160 5.23 -39.52 -2.85
N ALA A 161 3.92 -39.62 -3.12
CA ALA A 161 2.83 -39.47 -2.15
C ALA A 161 2.68 -40.48 -0.98
N PRO A 162 3.29 -41.68 -0.89
CA PRO A 162 3.21 -42.41 0.37
C PRO A 162 4.32 -42.07 1.37
N ILE A 163 5.45 -41.50 0.95
CA ILE A 163 6.66 -41.51 1.78
C ILE A 163 6.76 -40.26 2.69
N HIS A 164 6.17 -39.12 2.32
CA HIS A 164 6.43 -37.83 3.01
C HIS A 164 5.16 -37.04 3.37
N ALA A 165 4.28 -37.62 4.19
CA ALA A 165 3.08 -36.94 4.71
C ALA A 165 3.40 -35.64 5.48
N GLU A 166 4.49 -35.64 6.26
CA GLU A 166 4.95 -34.48 7.03
C GLU A 166 5.34 -33.30 6.12
N GLN A 167 6.02 -33.58 5.01
CA GLN A 167 6.41 -32.56 4.03
C GLN A 167 5.18 -31.95 3.32
N ALA A 168 4.15 -32.76 3.06
CA ALA A 168 2.90 -32.29 2.49
C ALA A 168 2.15 -31.34 3.43
N ASP A 169 2.19 -31.57 4.74
CA ASP A 169 1.55 -30.69 5.72
C ASP A 169 2.33 -29.39 5.95
N ALA A 170 3.66 -29.44 6.03
CA ALA A 170 4.50 -28.23 6.05
C ALA A 170 4.25 -27.34 4.83
N TRP A 171 4.14 -27.95 3.64
CA TRP A 171 3.81 -27.25 2.39
C TRP A 171 2.45 -26.57 2.43
N LYS A 172 1.40 -27.24 2.93
CA LYS A 172 0.05 -26.65 3.06
C LYS A 172 0.06 -25.40 3.95
N VAL A 173 0.81 -25.43 5.06
CA VAL A 173 0.92 -24.29 5.98
C VAL A 173 1.59 -23.10 5.29
N GLN A 174 2.69 -23.33 4.57
CA GLN A 174 3.38 -22.30 3.81
C GLN A 174 2.48 -21.70 2.72
N MET A 175 1.81 -22.53 1.93
CA MET A 175 0.93 -22.09 0.87
C MET A 175 -0.27 -21.31 1.38
N LYS A 176 -0.81 -21.65 2.56
CA LYS A 176 -1.87 -20.87 3.20
C LYS A 176 -1.44 -19.42 3.47
N ALA A 177 -0.18 -19.22 3.88
CA ALA A 177 0.37 -17.87 4.04
C ALA A 177 0.49 -17.15 2.69
N VAL A 178 1.01 -17.82 1.65
CA VAL A 178 1.11 -17.26 0.29
C VAL A 178 -0.26 -16.83 -0.25
N TYR A 179 -1.27 -17.69 -0.15
CA TYR A 179 -2.63 -17.35 -0.59
C TYR A 179 -3.24 -16.19 0.18
N THR A 180 -2.90 -16.05 1.46
CA THR A 180 -3.38 -14.90 2.26
C THR A 180 -2.78 -13.60 1.75
N HIS A 181 -1.47 -13.57 1.46
CA HIS A 181 -0.83 -12.39 0.87
C HIS A 181 -1.33 -12.13 -0.56
N LEU A 182 -1.64 -13.18 -1.34
CA LEU A 182 -2.20 -13.04 -2.68
C LEU A 182 -3.58 -12.38 -2.65
N ILE A 183 -4.43 -12.76 -1.69
CA ILE A 183 -5.74 -12.10 -1.48
C ILE A 183 -5.54 -10.62 -1.14
N THR A 184 -4.62 -10.31 -0.23
CA THR A 184 -4.25 -8.93 0.11
C THR A 184 -3.81 -8.14 -1.12
N VAL A 185 -2.90 -8.68 -1.93
CA VAL A 185 -2.47 -8.01 -3.17
C VAL A 185 -3.62 -7.85 -4.16
N ALA A 186 -4.47 -8.86 -4.33
CA ALA A 186 -5.60 -8.76 -5.24
C ALA A 186 -6.56 -7.63 -4.82
N ILE A 187 -6.85 -7.50 -3.52
CA ILE A 187 -7.69 -6.42 -2.99
C ILE A 187 -7.01 -5.05 -3.18
N ASN A 188 -5.71 -4.95 -2.88
CA ASN A 188 -4.96 -3.72 -3.09
C ASN A 188 -4.89 -3.36 -4.58
N SER A 189 -4.68 -4.32 -5.49
CA SER A 189 -4.73 -4.08 -6.94
C SER A 189 -6.10 -3.58 -7.38
N LEU A 190 -7.21 -4.14 -6.88
CA LEU A 190 -8.56 -3.70 -7.23
C LEU A 190 -8.85 -2.26 -6.79
N THR A 191 -8.21 -1.80 -5.71
CA THR A 191 -8.40 -0.45 -5.18
C THR A 191 -7.40 0.55 -5.76
N TRP A 192 -6.19 0.10 -6.13
CA TRP A 192 -5.11 0.96 -6.63
C TRP A 192 -5.12 1.14 -8.15
N VAL A 193 -5.45 0.10 -8.92
CA VAL A 193 -5.43 0.17 -10.40
C VAL A 193 -6.36 1.26 -10.94
N PRO A 194 -7.60 1.44 -10.44
CA PRO A 194 -8.47 2.51 -10.92
C PRO A 194 -7.87 3.91 -10.72
N ILE A 195 -7.30 4.17 -9.54
CA ILE A 195 -6.71 5.48 -9.23
C ILE A 195 -5.41 5.73 -10.02
N LEU A 196 -4.59 4.70 -10.23
CA LEU A 196 -3.40 4.79 -11.09
C LEU A 196 -3.78 5.04 -12.56
N THR A 197 -4.86 4.42 -13.03
CA THR A 197 -5.34 4.57 -14.41
C THR A 197 -5.84 5.99 -14.65
N ILE A 198 -6.75 6.49 -13.82
CA ILE A 198 -7.20 7.89 -13.92
C ILE A 198 -6.03 8.85 -13.71
N GLY A 199 -5.15 8.56 -12.75
CA GLY A 199 -3.97 9.35 -12.48
C GLY A 199 -3.06 9.50 -13.70
N GLY A 200 -2.84 8.40 -14.43
CA GLY A 200 -2.11 8.36 -15.68
C GLY A 200 -2.81 9.11 -16.82
N LEU A 201 -4.12 8.90 -17.00
CA LEU A 201 -4.92 9.58 -18.03
C LEU A 201 -4.95 11.11 -17.84
N LEU A 202 -5.00 11.58 -16.60
CA LEU A 202 -4.89 13.01 -16.26
C LEU A 202 -3.47 13.53 -16.57
N THR A 203 -2.43 12.74 -16.28
CA THR A 203 -1.03 13.15 -16.50
C THR A 203 -0.68 13.21 -17.98
N SER A 204 -1.26 12.34 -18.81
CA SER A 204 -1.08 12.34 -20.25
C SER A 204 -1.93 13.37 -20.99
N GLY A 205 -2.83 14.08 -20.29
CA GLY A 205 -3.76 15.03 -20.89
C GLY A 205 -4.92 14.39 -21.68
N VAL A 206 -5.08 13.06 -21.62
CA VAL A 206 -6.19 12.35 -22.27
C VAL A 206 -7.52 12.65 -21.58
N LEU A 207 -7.49 12.82 -20.26
CA LEU A 207 -8.64 13.21 -19.45
C LEU A 207 -8.43 14.63 -18.89
N THR A 208 -9.45 15.47 -18.95
CA THR A 208 -9.49 16.77 -18.28
C THR A 208 -10.45 16.72 -17.09
N LEU A 209 -10.20 17.54 -16.06
CA LEU A 209 -11.05 17.60 -14.87
C LEU A 209 -12.48 18.07 -15.18
N GLU A 210 -12.67 18.85 -16.24
CA GLU A 210 -13.96 19.40 -16.68
C GLU A 210 -14.89 18.35 -17.33
N ASN A 211 -14.34 17.30 -17.94
CA ASN A 211 -15.11 16.29 -18.69
C ASN A 211 -15.57 15.11 -17.81
N GLY A 212 -16.08 15.38 -16.60
CA GLY A 212 -16.57 14.34 -15.68
C GLY A 212 -15.47 13.50 -15.00
N GLY A 213 -14.20 13.83 -15.21
CA GLY A 213 -13.07 13.17 -14.55
C GLY A 213 -13.05 13.38 -13.03
N SER A 214 -13.64 14.47 -12.53
CA SER A 214 -13.70 14.78 -11.09
C SER A 214 -14.50 13.75 -10.28
N VAL A 215 -15.69 13.36 -10.74
CA VAL A 215 -16.56 12.41 -10.03
C VAL A 215 -15.92 11.02 -9.96
N TRP A 216 -15.36 10.53 -11.07
CA TRP A 216 -14.68 9.23 -11.09
C TRP A 216 -13.42 9.22 -10.23
N LEU A 217 -12.68 10.34 -10.23
CA LEU A 217 -11.53 10.51 -9.36
C LEU A 217 -11.93 10.44 -7.88
N ASP A 218 -13.02 11.10 -7.49
CA ASP A 218 -13.57 11.02 -6.13
C ASP A 218 -13.98 9.60 -5.74
N VAL A 219 -14.71 8.90 -6.60
CA VAL A 219 -15.14 7.51 -6.35
C VAL A 219 -13.93 6.59 -6.21
N PHE A 220 -12.99 6.64 -7.16
CA PHE A 220 -11.79 5.80 -7.10
C PHE A 220 -10.87 6.17 -5.94
N TRP A 221 -10.85 7.44 -5.54
CA TRP A 221 -10.15 7.87 -4.33
C TRP A 221 -10.77 7.25 -3.08
N MET A 222 -12.10 7.29 -2.92
CA MET A 222 -12.79 6.65 -1.80
C MET A 222 -12.56 5.15 -1.77
N VAL A 223 -12.63 4.49 -2.94
CA VAL A 223 -12.31 3.05 -3.06
C VAL A 223 -10.86 2.78 -2.67
N ASN A 224 -9.91 3.61 -3.11
CA ASN A 224 -8.50 3.49 -2.75
C ASN A 224 -8.31 3.59 -1.22
N GLN A 225 -9.01 4.49 -0.54
CA GLN A 225 -8.94 4.62 0.92
C GLN A 225 -9.38 3.35 1.66
N THR A 226 -10.27 2.53 1.08
CA THR A 226 -10.68 1.28 1.73
C THR A 226 -9.52 0.28 1.86
N SER A 227 -8.51 0.35 0.98
CA SER A 227 -7.33 -0.53 1.06
C SER A 227 -6.61 -0.43 2.41
N THR A 228 -6.61 0.75 3.04
CA THR A 228 -5.92 1.01 4.32
C THR A 228 -6.41 0.14 5.47
N PHE A 229 -7.65 -0.36 5.44
CA PHE A 229 -8.18 -1.23 6.48
C PHE A 229 -8.44 -2.67 6.02
N LEU A 230 -8.60 -2.90 4.71
CA LEU A 230 -8.91 -4.23 4.17
C LEU A 230 -7.81 -5.25 4.47
N ASP A 231 -6.54 -4.82 4.50
CA ASP A 231 -5.42 -5.69 4.86
C ASP A 231 -5.60 -6.26 6.27
N SER A 232 -5.92 -5.40 7.24
CA SER A 232 -6.17 -5.80 8.63
C SER A 232 -7.35 -6.77 8.74
N VAL A 233 -8.40 -6.56 7.94
CA VAL A 233 -9.58 -7.45 7.87
C VAL A 233 -9.17 -8.83 7.34
N VAL A 234 -8.44 -8.90 6.23
CA VAL A 234 -7.96 -10.17 5.65
C VAL A 234 -7.11 -10.94 6.66
N PHE A 235 -6.17 -10.26 7.34
CA PHE A 235 -5.33 -10.89 8.35
C PHE A 235 -6.14 -11.41 9.56
N ALA A 236 -7.15 -10.67 10.02
CA ALA A 236 -8.04 -11.10 11.10
C ALA A 236 -8.82 -12.38 10.77
N PHE A 237 -9.30 -12.51 9.52
CA PHE A 237 -10.05 -13.69 9.09
C PHE A 237 -9.16 -14.88 8.71
N ARG A 238 -7.98 -14.66 8.14
CA ARG A 238 -7.16 -15.76 7.59
C ARG A 238 -6.06 -16.25 8.53
N TYR A 239 -5.54 -15.39 9.42
CA TYR A 239 -4.39 -15.70 10.26
C TYR A 239 -4.80 -16.00 11.71
N LYS A 240 -4.76 -17.28 12.10
CA LYS A 240 -5.20 -17.75 13.44
C LYS A 240 -4.42 -17.10 14.57
N ILE A 241 -3.11 -16.88 14.38
CA ILE A 241 -2.24 -16.24 15.39
C ILE A 241 -2.66 -14.78 15.59
N TYR A 242 -2.89 -14.05 14.50
CA TYR A 242 -3.34 -12.66 14.56
C TYR A 242 -4.68 -12.54 15.28
N ARG A 243 -5.65 -13.41 14.93
CA ARG A 243 -6.96 -13.43 15.60
C ARG A 243 -6.85 -13.69 17.10
N LYS A 244 -5.95 -14.60 17.52
CA LYS A 244 -5.70 -14.86 18.95
C LYS A 244 -5.10 -13.64 19.64
N ALA A 245 -4.13 -12.97 19.01
CA ALA A 245 -3.53 -11.75 19.54
C ALA A 245 -4.56 -10.62 19.67
N LEU A 246 -5.39 -10.41 18.63
CA LEU A 246 -6.44 -9.40 18.62
C LEU A 246 -7.47 -9.65 19.73
N ARG A 247 -7.92 -10.90 19.92
CA ARG A 247 -8.83 -11.25 21.03
C ARG A 247 -8.21 -10.94 22.40
N LYS A 248 -6.93 -11.28 22.62
CA LYS A 248 -6.24 -10.96 23.87
C LYS A 248 -6.15 -9.45 24.11
N LEU A 249 -5.88 -8.68 23.06
CA LEU A 249 -5.79 -7.24 23.12
C LEU A 249 -7.15 -6.60 23.45
N VAL A 250 -8.23 -7.05 22.81
CA VAL A 250 -9.60 -6.59 23.09
C VAL A 250 -10.03 -6.91 24.52
N LEU A 251 -9.72 -8.11 25.02
CA LEU A 251 -10.03 -8.49 26.41
C LEU A 251 -9.32 -7.57 27.40
N LYS A 252 -8.02 -7.32 27.23
CA LYS A 252 -7.27 -6.39 28.07
C LYS A 252 -7.78 -4.96 28.01
N MET A 253 -8.18 -4.48 26.83
CA MET A 253 -8.76 -3.14 26.70
C MET A 253 -10.09 -3.02 27.44
N ARG A 254 -10.94 -4.06 27.38
CA ARG A 254 -12.18 -4.09 28.16
C ARG A 254 -11.90 -4.04 29.66
N GLU A 255 -10.97 -4.87 30.15
CA GLU A 255 -10.55 -4.85 31.56
C GLU A 255 -10.07 -3.45 32.01
N LEU A 256 -9.28 -2.75 31.18
CA LEU A 256 -8.82 -1.39 31.48
C LEU A 256 -9.93 -0.35 31.47
N ILE A 257 -10.89 -0.47 30.54
CA ILE A 257 -12.04 0.44 30.47
C ILE A 257 -12.92 0.27 31.71
N ASP A 258 -13.15 -0.98 32.13
CA ASP A 258 -13.95 -1.29 33.31
C ASP A 258 -13.30 -0.69 34.58
N ILE A 259 -11.97 -0.70 34.69
CA ILE A 259 -11.22 -0.06 35.80
C ILE A 259 -11.34 1.47 35.80
N VAL A 260 -11.43 2.12 34.63
CA VAL A 260 -11.50 3.59 34.53
C VAL A 260 -12.91 4.13 34.83
N ILE A 261 -13.93 3.27 34.72
CA ILE A 261 -15.34 3.63 34.93
C ILE A 261 -15.76 3.47 36.40
N GLU A 262 -15.04 2.68 37.20
CA GLU A 262 -15.19 2.58 38.67
C GLU A 262 -14.51 3.74 39.42
#